data_AF-A0A7S3Q909-F1
#
_entry.id   AF-A0A7S3Q909-F1
#
_cell.length_a   1.000
_cell.length_b   1.000
_cell.length_c   1.000
_cell.angle_alpha   90.00
_cell.angle_beta   90.00
_cell.angle_gamma   90.00
#
_symmetry.space_group_name_H-M   'P 1'
#
loop_
_entity.id
_entity.type
_entity.pdbx_description
1 polymer ?
#
loop_
_entity_poly.entity_id
_entity_poly.type
_entity_poly.pdbx_seq_one_letter_code
_entity_poly.pdbx_strand_id
1 'polypeptide(L)'
;IYQIAENAGVEYEMTPGGYGATEESNRRVNEWLIHHMDGAPFHKLCYDSSITAKQINDYIIENGKDSALAVDPHHGMTPLHMLSMNPYAPADAIAALFNFNMQAVFCADNQQNNPLEYARDYNVGGLIRMINGLCNHRNSSIPVELSDMNSENTSASKRRKVQIEDSENTSASKRRKL
;
A
#
# COMPACT_ATOMS: atom_id res chain seq x y z
N ILE A 1 19.03 -2.21 -18.88
CA ILE A 1 19.79 -1.46 -19.92
C ILE A 1 19.16 -1.66 -21.30
N TYR A 2 19.00 -2.89 -21.80
CA TYR A 2 18.36 -3.15 -23.10
C TYR A 2 16.97 -2.51 -23.28
N GLN A 3 16.06 -2.66 -22.31
CA GLN A 3 14.73 -2.05 -22.35
C GLN A 3 14.75 -0.50 -22.35
N ILE A 4 15.74 0.09 -21.65
CA ILE A 4 15.91 1.55 -21.58
C ILE A 4 16.39 2.09 -22.94
N ALA A 5 17.31 1.37 -23.59
CA ALA A 5 17.81 1.72 -24.91
C ALA A 5 16.73 1.58 -26.00
N GLU A 6 15.93 0.51 -25.96
CA GLU A 6 14.77 0.35 -26.86
C GLU A 6 13.77 1.49 -26.68
N ASN A 7 13.41 1.83 -25.43
CA ASN A 7 12.48 2.92 -25.14
C ASN A 7 13.03 4.31 -25.52
N ALA A 8 14.36 4.49 -25.51
CA ALA A 8 15.04 5.70 -25.97
C ALA A 8 15.20 5.77 -27.50
N GLY A 9 14.71 4.77 -28.25
CA GLY A 9 14.83 4.70 -29.71
C GLY A 9 16.27 4.55 -30.19
N VAL A 10 17.12 3.90 -29.39
CA VAL A 10 18.51 3.62 -29.73
C VAL A 10 18.55 2.42 -30.67
N GLU A 11 18.99 2.65 -31.91
CA GLU A 11 19.41 1.57 -32.80
C GLU A 11 20.86 1.19 -32.49
N TYR A 12 21.12 -0.10 -32.29
CA TYR A 12 22.47 -0.60 -32.09
C TYR A 12 23.14 -0.80 -33.44
N GLU A 13 24.11 0.04 -33.79
CA GLU A 13 24.96 -0.20 -34.96
C GLU A 13 26.08 -1.20 -34.63
N MET A 14 26.26 -2.21 -35.49
CA MET A 14 27.42 -3.09 -35.41
C MET A 14 28.67 -2.33 -35.87
N THR A 15 29.56 -2.00 -34.94
CA THR A 15 30.90 -1.54 -35.30
C THR A 15 31.85 -2.74 -35.44
N PRO A 16 32.90 -2.66 -36.28
CA PRO A 16 33.88 -3.73 -36.46
C PRO A 16 34.62 -4.15 -35.17
N GLY A 17 34.50 -3.39 -34.08
CA GLY A 17 35.12 -3.66 -32.78
C GLY A 17 34.18 -4.22 -31.69
N GLY A 18 32.92 -4.51 -32.01
CA GLY A 18 31.91 -5.02 -31.07
C GLY A 18 30.73 -4.06 -30.83
N TYR A 19 29.89 -4.39 -29.84
CA TYR A 19 28.77 -3.55 -29.40
C TYR A 19 29.29 -2.41 -28.52
N GLY A 20 29.59 -1.26 -29.12
CA GLY A 20 29.88 -0.01 -28.40
C GLY A 20 28.71 0.95 -28.52
N ALA A 21 28.21 1.48 -27.40
CA ALA A 21 27.23 2.57 -27.44
C ALA A 21 27.89 3.82 -28.05
N THR A 22 27.27 4.39 -29.08
CA THR A 22 27.74 5.65 -29.68
C THR A 22 27.50 6.82 -28.73
N GLU A 23 28.24 7.93 -28.87
CA GLU A 23 27.98 9.16 -28.10
C GLU A 23 26.53 9.65 -28.30
N GLU A 24 26.02 9.51 -29.52
CA GLU A 24 24.63 9.81 -29.88
C GLU A 24 23.62 8.93 -29.11
N SER A 25 23.86 7.61 -29.06
CA SER A 25 23.06 6.68 -28.28
C SER A 25 23.04 7.07 -26.79
N ASN A 26 24.20 7.40 -26.23
CA ASN A 26 24.31 7.83 -24.84
C ASN A 26 23.54 9.15 -24.59
N ARG A 27 23.58 10.11 -25.52
CA ARG A 27 22.80 11.34 -25.42
C ARG A 27 21.30 11.05 -25.40
N ARG A 28 20.80 10.20 -26.29
CA ARG A 28 19.38 9.84 -26.37
C ARG A 28 18.89 9.08 -25.13
N VAL A 29 19.70 8.17 -24.58
CA VAL A 29 19.40 7.50 -23.30
C VAL A 29 19.34 8.50 -22.15
N ASN A 30 20.29 9.44 -22.08
CA ASN A 30 20.27 10.47 -21.04
C ASN A 30 19.05 11.40 -21.14
N GLU A 31 18.71 11.85 -22.34
CA GLU A 31 17.49 12.63 -22.57
C GLU A 31 16.24 11.84 -22.16
N TRP A 32 16.14 10.57 -22.54
CA TRP A 32 15.04 9.71 -22.11
C TRP A 32 14.99 9.56 -20.60
N LEU A 33 16.12 9.29 -19.94
CA LEU A 33 16.19 9.18 -18.48
C LEU A 33 15.73 10.46 -17.77
N ILE A 34 15.99 11.63 -18.34
CA ILE A 34 15.56 12.91 -17.78
C ILE A 34 14.05 13.14 -18.01
N HIS A 35 13.54 12.81 -19.19
CA HIS A 35 12.22 13.25 -19.66
C HIS A 35 11.12 12.18 -19.63
N HIS A 36 11.43 10.89 -19.47
CA HIS A 36 10.44 9.80 -19.58
C HIS A 36 9.28 9.88 -18.57
N MET A 37 9.43 10.67 -17.50
CA MET A 37 8.39 10.90 -16.51
C MET A 37 7.70 12.27 -16.62
N ASP A 38 8.08 13.11 -17.59
CA ASP A 38 7.48 14.44 -17.73
C ASP A 38 6.02 14.36 -18.21
N GLY A 39 5.64 13.29 -18.90
CA GLY A 39 4.24 12.99 -19.25
C GLY A 39 3.40 12.48 -18.08
N ALA A 40 4.01 12.21 -16.92
CA ALA A 40 3.37 11.63 -15.74
C ALA A 40 3.82 12.37 -14.46
N PRO A 41 3.49 13.68 -14.31
CA PRO A 41 3.98 14.49 -13.21
C PRO A 41 3.61 13.96 -11.82
N PHE A 42 2.45 13.30 -11.68
CA PHE A 42 2.09 12.71 -10.39
C PHE A 42 2.93 11.49 -10.03
N HIS A 43 3.29 10.65 -11.01
CA HIS A 43 4.21 9.53 -10.84
C HIS A 43 5.59 10.03 -10.41
N LYS A 44 6.05 11.14 -10.99
CA LYS A 44 7.29 11.83 -10.61
C LYS A 44 7.27 12.29 -9.17
N LEU A 45 6.18 12.92 -8.74
CA LEU A 45 5.99 13.31 -7.35
C LEU A 45 6.00 12.09 -6.41
N CYS A 46 5.35 10.98 -6.79
CA CYS A 46 5.30 9.76 -5.97
C CYS A 46 6.65 9.06 -5.81
N TYR A 47 7.56 9.22 -6.77
CA TYR A 47 8.91 8.66 -6.70
C TYR A 47 9.92 9.58 -5.98
N ASP A 48 9.52 10.81 -5.63
CA ASP A 48 10.38 11.76 -4.94
C ASP A 48 10.69 11.30 -3.50
N SER A 49 11.96 11.38 -3.09
CA SER A 49 12.39 10.93 -1.75
C SER A 49 11.85 11.79 -0.60
N SER A 50 11.39 13.01 -0.89
CA SER A 50 10.83 13.96 0.06
C SER A 50 9.30 13.99 0.08
N ILE A 51 8.66 13.04 -0.61
CA ILE A 51 7.21 12.98 -0.74
C ILE A 51 6.50 12.90 0.62
N THR A 52 5.44 13.70 0.76
CA THR A 52 4.60 13.77 1.96
C THR A 52 3.14 13.51 1.62
N ALA A 53 2.36 13.09 2.62
CA ALA A 53 0.90 12.97 2.49
C ALA A 53 0.25 14.29 2.06
N LYS A 54 0.78 15.44 2.53
CA LYS A 54 0.26 16.76 2.15
C LYS A 54 0.41 17.01 0.65
N GLN A 55 1.58 16.77 0.07
CA GLN A 55 1.82 16.96 -1.37
C GLN A 55 0.91 16.08 -2.23
N ILE A 56 0.66 14.84 -1.81
CA ILE A 56 -0.29 13.93 -2.49
C ILE A 56 -1.71 14.52 -2.47
N ASN A 57 -2.18 14.95 -1.30
CA ASN A 57 -3.50 15.54 -1.16
C ASN A 57 -3.65 16.82 -1.98
N ASP A 58 -2.66 17.72 -1.89
CA ASP A 58 -2.63 18.98 -2.64
C ASP A 58 -2.71 18.70 -4.15
N TYR A 59 -1.89 17.77 -4.66
CA TYR A 59 -1.90 17.40 -6.07
C TYR A 59 -3.27 16.87 -6.54
N ILE A 60 -3.90 15.99 -5.75
CA ILE A 60 -5.21 15.41 -6.07
C ILE A 60 -6.32 16.47 -6.02
N ILE A 61 -6.24 17.43 -5.10
CA ILE A 61 -7.18 18.55 -5.02
C ILE A 61 -7.07 19.43 -6.28
N GLU A 62 -5.86 19.71 -6.73
CA GLU A 62 -5.59 20.56 -7.89
C GLU A 62 -5.95 19.89 -9.23
N ASN A 63 -5.68 18.59 -9.36
CA ASN A 63 -5.78 17.85 -10.64
C ASN A 63 -6.97 16.88 -10.71
N GLY A 64 -7.74 16.76 -9.63
CA GLY A 64 -8.88 15.86 -9.53
C GLY A 64 -8.51 14.43 -9.11
N LYS A 65 -9.51 13.68 -8.63
CA LYS A 65 -9.33 12.31 -8.10
C LYS A 65 -8.88 11.30 -9.15
N ASP A 66 -9.20 11.53 -10.41
CA ASP A 66 -8.81 10.65 -11.52
C ASP A 66 -7.29 10.60 -11.71
N SER A 67 -6.56 11.63 -11.24
CA SER A 67 -5.09 11.62 -11.25
C SER A 67 -4.50 10.44 -10.45
N ALA A 68 -5.16 9.98 -9.38
CA ALA A 68 -4.72 8.83 -8.60
C ALA A 68 -4.82 7.49 -9.37
N LEU A 69 -5.56 7.47 -10.48
CA LEU A 69 -5.73 6.33 -11.38
C LEU A 69 -4.94 6.46 -12.68
N ALA A 70 -4.22 7.56 -12.89
CA ALA A 70 -3.48 7.77 -14.12
C ALA A 70 -2.50 6.62 -14.36
N VAL A 71 -2.50 6.04 -15.55
CA VAL A 71 -1.60 4.94 -15.90
C VAL A 71 -0.45 5.52 -16.71
N ASP A 72 0.79 5.21 -16.32
CA ASP A 72 1.94 5.60 -17.12
C ASP A 72 1.96 4.79 -18.43
N PRO A 73 2.20 5.41 -19.59
CA PRO A 73 2.11 4.73 -20.88
C PRO A 73 3.24 3.72 -21.10
N HIS A 74 4.32 3.78 -20.33
CA HIS A 74 5.50 2.94 -20.56
C HIS A 74 5.47 1.64 -19.76
N HIS A 75 5.04 1.69 -18.49
CA HIS A 75 5.07 0.54 -17.59
C HIS A 75 3.68 0.06 -17.19
N GLY A 76 2.62 0.80 -17.52
CA GLY A 76 1.26 0.45 -17.09
C GLY A 76 1.04 0.69 -15.59
N MET A 77 1.89 1.50 -14.96
CA MET A 77 1.89 1.73 -13.51
C MET A 77 0.97 2.89 -13.14
N THR A 78 0.25 2.74 -12.03
CA THR A 78 -0.47 3.84 -11.37
C THR A 78 0.45 4.61 -10.42
N PRO A 79 0.08 5.83 -9.93
CA PRO A 79 0.83 6.51 -8.90
C PRO A 79 1.06 5.66 -7.65
N LEU A 80 0.11 4.76 -7.31
CA LEU A 80 0.24 3.87 -6.16
C LEU A 80 1.34 2.81 -6.35
N HIS A 81 1.60 2.36 -7.59
CA HIS A 81 2.77 1.52 -7.88
C HIS A 81 4.07 2.30 -7.61
N MET A 82 4.18 3.50 -8.16
CA MET A 82 5.38 4.35 -8.01
C MET A 82 5.67 4.67 -6.55
N LEU A 83 4.63 5.01 -5.79
CA LEU A 83 4.75 5.29 -4.36
C LEU A 83 5.13 4.02 -3.56
N SER A 84 4.60 2.85 -3.95
CA SER A 84 4.91 1.56 -3.31
C SER A 84 6.34 1.08 -3.58
N MET A 85 6.93 1.46 -4.72
CA MET A 85 8.33 1.22 -5.05
C MET A 85 9.28 2.20 -4.36
N ASN A 86 8.80 3.34 -3.86
CA ASN A 86 9.62 4.36 -3.24
C ASN A 86 9.94 3.97 -1.78
N PRO A 87 11.19 3.59 -1.45
CA PRO A 87 11.56 3.14 -0.11
C PRO A 87 11.57 4.28 0.92
N TYR A 88 11.55 5.53 0.46
CA TYR A 88 11.54 6.74 1.30
C TYR A 88 10.13 7.28 1.54
N ALA A 89 9.13 6.80 0.79
CA ALA A 89 7.77 7.26 0.95
C ALA A 89 7.23 6.86 2.33
N PRO A 90 6.78 7.83 3.15
CA PRO A 90 6.30 7.53 4.47
C PRO A 90 4.93 6.84 4.41
N ALA A 91 4.62 6.03 5.42
CA ALA A 91 3.44 5.17 5.41
C ALA A 91 2.11 5.97 5.37
N ASP A 92 2.11 7.20 5.87
CA ASP A 92 0.98 8.14 5.78
C ASP A 92 0.78 8.69 4.37
N ALA A 93 1.85 8.90 3.59
CA ALA A 93 1.75 9.25 2.18
C ALA A 93 1.11 8.11 1.37
N ILE A 94 1.53 6.87 1.60
CA ILE A 94 0.89 5.68 1.01
C ILE A 94 -0.59 5.64 1.38
N ALA A 95 -0.92 5.82 2.66
CA ALA A 95 -2.30 5.81 3.14
C ALA A 95 -3.14 6.94 2.50
N ALA A 96 -2.57 8.13 2.33
CA ALA A 96 -3.26 9.25 1.68
C ALA A 96 -3.69 8.87 0.26
N LEU A 97 -2.76 8.38 -0.57
CA LEU A 97 -3.07 7.98 -1.94
C LEU A 97 -4.03 6.77 -2.01
N PHE A 98 -3.79 5.75 -1.18
CA PHE A 98 -4.63 4.56 -1.08
C PHE A 98 -6.09 4.90 -0.72
N ASN A 99 -6.31 5.84 0.19
CA ASN A 99 -7.66 6.21 0.63
C ASN A 99 -8.47 6.93 -0.46
N PHE A 100 -7.84 7.56 -1.45
CA PHE A 100 -8.56 8.13 -2.59
C PHE A 100 -9.11 7.06 -3.53
N ASN A 101 -8.34 5.99 -3.73
CA ASN A 101 -8.80 4.84 -4.50
C ASN A 101 -8.18 3.54 -4.03
N MET A 102 -8.89 2.87 -3.14
CA MET A 102 -8.46 1.58 -2.60
C MET A 102 -8.38 0.49 -3.67
N GLN A 103 -9.15 0.56 -4.77
CA GLN A 103 -9.12 -0.47 -5.82
C GLN A 103 -7.82 -0.46 -6.62
N ALA A 104 -7.09 0.67 -6.62
CA ALA A 104 -5.80 0.78 -7.30
C ALA A 104 -4.77 -0.23 -6.79
N VAL A 105 -4.96 -0.75 -5.57
CA VAL A 105 -4.11 -1.77 -4.95
C VAL A 105 -4.14 -3.12 -5.67
N PHE A 106 -5.14 -3.35 -6.53
CA PHE A 106 -5.29 -4.57 -7.33
C PHE A 106 -5.05 -4.34 -8.83
N CYS A 107 -4.73 -3.11 -9.25
CA CYS A 107 -4.38 -2.85 -10.63
C CYS A 107 -3.03 -3.51 -10.93
N ALA A 108 -2.97 -4.33 -11.97
CA ALA A 108 -1.74 -4.95 -12.43
C ALA A 108 -1.08 -4.07 -13.50
N ASP A 109 0.24 -3.96 -13.45
CA ASP A 109 1.06 -3.27 -14.45
C ASP A 109 1.36 -4.18 -15.66
N ASN A 110 2.23 -3.71 -16.57
CA ASN A 110 2.65 -4.48 -17.74
C ASN A 110 3.41 -5.78 -17.39
N GLN A 111 3.96 -5.89 -16.17
CA GLN A 111 4.64 -7.08 -15.65
C GLN A 111 3.71 -7.99 -14.84
N GLN A 112 2.40 -7.67 -14.79
CA GLN A 112 1.40 -8.34 -13.97
C GLN A 112 1.63 -8.18 -12.45
N ASN A 113 2.45 -7.21 -12.04
CA ASN A 113 2.65 -6.89 -10.63
C ASN A 113 1.65 -5.81 -10.20
N ASN A 114 1.15 -5.91 -8.97
CA ASN A 114 0.28 -4.90 -8.36
C ASN A 114 1.02 -4.11 -7.25
N PRO A 115 0.45 -3.01 -6.71
CA PRO A 115 1.11 -2.22 -5.68
C PRO A 115 1.45 -2.96 -4.39
N LEU A 116 0.72 -4.02 -4.02
CA LEU A 116 1.06 -4.81 -2.82
C LEU A 116 2.35 -5.59 -3.02
N GLU A 117 2.59 -6.11 -4.22
CA GLU A 117 3.81 -6.85 -4.55
C GLU A 117 5.02 -5.93 -4.51
N TYR A 118 4.91 -4.73 -5.08
CA TYR A 118 5.96 -3.72 -4.96
C TYR A 118 6.18 -3.28 -3.51
N ALA A 119 5.13 -2.98 -2.75
CA ALA A 119 5.28 -2.58 -1.36
C ALA A 119 5.91 -3.68 -0.49
N ARG A 120 5.62 -4.96 -0.77
CA ARG A 120 6.28 -6.09 -0.09
C ARG A 120 7.80 -6.04 -0.27
N ASP A 121 8.25 -5.72 -1.48
CA ASP A 121 9.66 -5.82 -1.85
C ASP A 121 10.44 -4.53 -1.53
N TYR A 122 9.78 -3.36 -1.54
CA TYR A 122 10.45 -2.06 -1.42
C TYR A 122 9.98 -1.19 -0.24
N ASN A 123 8.74 -1.31 0.22
CA ASN A 123 8.16 -0.41 1.23
C ASN A 123 7.19 -1.14 2.19
N VAL A 124 7.77 -1.92 3.12
CA VAL A 124 7.01 -2.72 4.09
C VAL A 124 6.07 -1.86 4.94
N GLY A 125 6.45 -0.63 5.27
CA GLY A 125 5.60 0.32 6.00
C GLY A 125 4.33 0.67 5.23
N GLY A 126 4.46 0.92 3.92
CA GLY A 126 3.35 1.11 2.99
C GLY A 126 2.47 -0.14 2.86
N LEU A 127 3.07 -1.34 2.75
CA LEU A 127 2.34 -2.60 2.69
C LEU A 127 1.43 -2.79 3.90
N ILE A 128 1.96 -2.61 5.12
CA ILE A 128 1.18 -2.73 6.36
C ILE A 128 0.00 -1.75 6.35
N ARG A 129 0.18 -0.53 5.84
CA ARG A 129 -0.90 0.45 5.75
C ARG A 129 -1.99 0.04 4.78
N MET A 130 -1.64 -0.48 3.60
CA MET A 130 -2.63 -0.96 2.63
C MET A 130 -3.40 -2.17 3.16
N ILE A 131 -2.73 -3.15 3.77
CA ILE A 131 -3.40 -4.32 4.38
C ILE A 131 -4.35 -3.88 5.49
N ASN A 132 -3.91 -3.00 6.39
CA ASN A 132 -4.76 -2.48 7.47
C ASN A 132 -5.98 -1.73 6.91
N GLY A 133 -5.79 -0.92 5.86
CA GLY A 133 -6.87 -0.23 5.17
C GLY A 133 -7.91 -1.20 4.60
N LEU A 134 -7.46 -2.26 3.92
CA LEU A 134 -8.32 -3.31 3.36
C LEU A 134 -9.09 -4.07 4.45
N CYS A 135 -8.42 -4.45 5.54
CA CYS A 135 -9.05 -5.12 6.68
C CYS A 135 -10.12 -4.24 7.35
N ASN A 136 -9.82 -2.96 7.57
CA ASN A 136 -10.75 -2.01 8.17
C ASN A 136 -11.98 -1.79 7.28
N HIS A 137 -11.79 -1.66 5.96
CA HIS A 137 -12.89 -1.53 5.03
C HIS A 137 -13.79 -2.77 5.06
N ARG A 138 -13.21 -3.97 5.02
CA ARG A 138 -13.97 -5.24 5.11
C ARG A 138 -14.84 -5.30 6.36
N ASN A 139 -14.30 -4.93 7.52
CA ASN A 139 -15.04 -4.95 8.78
C ASN A 139 -16.19 -3.93 8.81
N SER A 140 -16.03 -2.79 8.14
CA SER A 140 -17.09 -1.77 8.04
C SER A 140 -18.25 -2.18 7.11
N SER A 141 -18.01 -3.09 6.16
CA SER A 141 -18.99 -3.51 5.17
C SER A 141 -19.87 -4.68 5.61
N ILE A 142 -19.64 -5.28 6.78
CA ILE A 142 -20.50 -6.36 7.32
C ILE A 142 -21.67 -5.71 8.05
N PRO A 143 -22.91 -5.77 7.52
CA PRO A 143 -24.07 -5.23 8.21
C PRO A 143 -24.29 -6.01 9.51
N VAL A 144 -24.47 -5.30 10.63
CA VAL A 144 -24.72 -5.86 11.96
C VAL A 144 -26.16 -6.41 12.07
N GLU A 145 -26.73 -6.97 11.01
CA GLU A 145 -28.14 -7.40 10.97
C GLU A 145 -28.39 -8.83 11.46
N LEU A 146 -27.46 -9.46 12.20
CA LEU A 146 -27.68 -10.82 12.73
C LEU A 146 -27.38 -11.01 14.22
N SER A 147 -27.11 -9.95 14.99
CA SER A 147 -26.89 -10.10 16.45
C SER A 147 -28.16 -10.10 17.30
N ASP A 148 -29.31 -9.70 16.76
CA ASP A 148 -30.50 -9.42 17.60
C ASP A 148 -31.57 -10.54 17.61
N MET A 149 -31.35 -11.67 16.93
CA MET A 149 -32.32 -12.78 16.85
C MET A 149 -32.10 -13.92 17.86
N ASN A 150 -31.34 -13.72 18.94
CA ASN A 150 -31.10 -14.79 19.94
C ASN A 150 -31.39 -14.42 21.41
N SER A 151 -32.23 -13.41 21.68
CA SER A 151 -32.61 -13.04 23.07
C SER A 151 -33.95 -13.60 23.57
N GLU A 152 -34.69 -14.38 22.78
CA GLU A 152 -35.97 -14.98 23.20
C GLU A 152 -35.97 -16.51 23.09
N ASN A 153 -35.29 -17.19 24.01
CA ASN A 153 -35.79 -18.43 24.62
C ASN A 153 -34.85 -18.95 25.71
N THR A 154 -35.08 -18.57 26.97
CA THR A 154 -35.24 -19.52 28.09
C THR A 154 -35.78 -18.77 29.32
N SER A 155 -37.05 -18.41 29.27
CA SER A 155 -37.83 -18.00 30.45
C SER A 155 -38.69 -19.18 30.90
N ALA A 156 -38.12 -20.18 31.59
CA ALA A 156 -38.85 -21.04 32.53
C ALA A 156 -37.95 -22.13 33.14
N SER A 157 -37.34 -21.88 34.30
CA SER A 157 -37.21 -22.93 35.32
C SER A 157 -37.02 -22.38 36.73
N LYS A 158 -38.16 -22.12 37.36
CA LYS A 158 -38.53 -22.56 38.72
C LYS A 158 -37.39 -22.71 39.75
N ARG A 159 -37.37 -21.73 40.67
CA ARG A 159 -36.99 -21.81 42.10
C ARG A 159 -36.69 -23.22 42.66
N ARG A 160 -35.46 -23.42 43.15
CA ARG A 160 -35.22 -24.05 44.46
C ARG A 160 -34.10 -23.31 45.19
N LYS A 161 -34.52 -22.65 46.27
CA LYS A 161 -33.67 -22.04 47.29
C LYS A 161 -33.11 -23.18 48.14
N VAL A 162 -31.80 -23.41 48.10
CA VAL A 162 -31.09 -24.25 49.07
C VAL A 162 -30.08 -23.34 49.76
N GLN A 163 -30.34 -23.07 51.03
CA GLN A 163 -29.35 -22.52 51.96
C GLN A 163 -28.25 -23.56 52.12
N ILE A 164 -27.00 -23.19 51.90
CA ILE A 164 -25.84 -23.92 52.42
C ILE A 164 -24.97 -22.91 53.15
N GLU A 165 -24.70 -23.30 54.38
CA GLU A 165 -24.12 -22.55 55.48
C GLU A 165 -22.66 -22.16 55.24
N ASP A 166 -22.30 -21.09 55.94
CA ASP A 166 -20.95 -20.60 56.16
C ASP A 166 -20.01 -21.71 56.62
N SER A 167 -18.79 -21.72 56.07
CA SER A 167 -17.63 -22.20 56.80
C SER A 167 -16.42 -21.35 56.44
N GLU A 168 -16.11 -20.44 57.36
CA GLU A 168 -14.80 -19.86 57.54
C GLU A 168 -13.73 -20.95 57.48
N ASN A 169 -12.68 -20.74 56.71
CA ASN A 169 -11.40 -21.35 57.06
C ASN A 169 -10.27 -20.35 56.85
N THR A 170 -9.77 -19.90 58.00
CA THR A 170 -8.56 -19.13 58.20
C THR A 170 -7.35 -20.02 57.93
N SER A 171 -6.36 -19.53 57.19
CA SER A 171 -4.97 -19.91 57.46
C SER A 171 -4.00 -18.90 56.86
N ALA A 172 -3.43 -18.12 57.77
CA ALA A 172 -2.22 -17.36 57.59
C ALA A 172 -1.07 -18.25 57.10
N SER A 173 -0.20 -17.72 56.23
CA SER A 173 1.17 -18.22 56.11
C SER A 173 2.16 -17.08 55.95
N LYS A 174 3.21 -17.20 56.75
CA LYS A 174 4.18 -16.22 57.20
C LYS A 174 5.55 -16.76 56.80
N ARG A 175 6.34 -16.05 55.99
CA ARG A 175 7.81 -16.23 55.85
C ARG A 175 8.37 -15.08 54.99
N ARG A 176 9.03 -14.03 55.50
CA ARG A 176 10.35 -13.86 56.15
C ARG A 176 11.56 -14.20 55.27
N LYS A 177 12.48 -13.21 55.24
CA LYS A 177 13.93 -13.23 54.92
C LYS A 177 14.27 -13.15 53.42
N LEU A 178 15.22 -12.34 52.95
CA LEU A 178 16.36 -11.63 53.57
C LEU A 178 16.44 -10.19 53.05
#